data_AF-A0A3B8UC84-F1
#
_entry.id   AF-A0A3B8UC84-F1
#
_cell.length_a   1.000
_cell.length_b   1.000
_cell.length_c   1.000
_cell.angle_alpha   90.00
_cell.angle_beta   90.00
_cell.angle_gamma   90.00
#
_symmetry.space_group_name_H-M   'P 1'
#
loop_
_entity.id
_entity.type
_entity.pdbx_description
1 polymer ?
#
loop_
_entity_poly.entity_id
_entity_poly.type
_entity_poly.pdbx_seq_one_letter_code
_entity_poly.pdbx_strand_id
1 'polypeptide(L)'
;MSVEEAYQILYGSGLIVLLILIGAMVIRSIIGPRSTDRILSVNMLGTMTIAAIAILSVLLDEGYLADVALIYAMISFVAVLMMASMFVPSKPKAPTLDPDTENSDAVPEMPTAKGETKDV
;
A
#
# COMPACT_ATOMS: atom_id res chain seq x y z
N MET A 1 -0.77 12.63 -39.63
CA MET A 1 -1.11 11.80 -38.46
C MET A 1 -2.34 11.02 -38.81
N SER A 2 -2.17 9.75 -39.16
CA SER A 2 -3.28 8.81 -39.18
C SER A 2 -3.76 8.58 -37.73
N VAL A 3 -5.00 8.12 -37.56
CA VAL A 3 -5.55 7.84 -36.22
C VAL A 3 -4.71 6.76 -35.51
N GLU A 4 -4.20 5.79 -36.28
CA GLU A 4 -3.34 4.72 -35.79
C GLU A 4 -2.01 5.22 -35.23
N GLU A 5 -1.34 6.12 -35.95
CA GLU A 5 -0.10 6.77 -35.50
C GLU A 5 -0.33 7.53 -34.18
N ALA A 6 -1.49 8.19 -34.03
CA ALA A 6 -1.83 8.91 -32.81
C ALA A 6 -1.97 7.97 -31.60
N TYR A 7 -2.58 6.79 -31.77
CA TYR A 7 -2.66 5.77 -30.72
C TYR A 7 -1.29 5.23 -30.35
N GLN A 8 -0.44 4.91 -31.33
CA GLN A 8 0.90 4.42 -31.07
C GLN A 8 1.75 5.43 -30.30
N ILE A 9 1.68 6.72 -30.68
CA ILE A 9 2.37 7.80 -29.97
C ILE A 9 1.82 7.95 -28.55
N LEU A 10 0.50 7.88 -28.38
CA LEU A 10 -0.15 7.99 -27.07
C LEU A 10 0.28 6.85 -26.13
N TYR A 11 0.16 5.60 -26.55
CA TYR A 11 0.53 4.44 -25.74
C TYR A 11 2.05 4.38 -25.49
N GLY A 12 2.86 4.64 -26.52
CA GLY A 12 4.32 4.65 -26.41
C GLY A 12 4.84 5.73 -25.46
N SER A 13 4.32 6.97 -25.58
CA SER A 13 4.68 8.05 -24.65
C SER A 13 4.19 7.78 -23.23
N GLY A 14 2.99 7.22 -23.08
CA GLY A 14 2.45 6.78 -21.78
C GLY A 14 3.35 5.74 -21.09
N LEU A 15 3.84 4.74 -21.82
CA LEU A 15 4.77 3.73 -21.30
C LEU A 15 6.11 4.34 -20.87
N ILE A 16 6.66 5.29 -21.64
CA ILE A 16 7.92 5.97 -21.27
C ILE A 16 7.74 6.76 -19.98
N VAL A 17 6.63 7.50 -19.84
CA VAL A 17 6.33 8.25 -18.62
C VAL A 17 6.16 7.29 -17.44
N LEU A 18 5.44 6.19 -17.61
CA LEU A 18 5.27 5.17 -16.56
C LEU A 18 6.61 4.56 -16.14
N LEU A 19 7.52 4.25 -17.06
CA LEU A 19 8.85 3.73 -16.73
C LEU A 19 9.67 4.72 -15.89
N ILE A 20 9.64 6.01 -16.24
CA ILE A 20 10.32 7.05 -15.46
C ILE A 20 9.71 7.15 -14.06
N LEU A 21 8.37 7.13 -13.97
CA LEU A 21 7.67 7.19 -12.68
C LEU A 21 7.95 5.96 -11.81
N ILE A 22 7.97 4.76 -12.39
CA ILE A 22 8.36 3.52 -11.71
C ILE A 22 9.77 3.65 -11.15
N GLY A 23 10.74 4.11 -11.96
CA GLY A 23 12.10 4.36 -11.51
C GLY A 23 12.17 5.35 -10.34
N ALA A 24 11.44 6.46 -10.43
CA ALA A 24 11.35 7.45 -9.36
C ALA A 24 10.73 6.87 -8.07
N MET A 25 9.71 6.02 -8.19
CA MET A 25 9.06 5.37 -7.05
C MET A 25 9.95 4.34 -6.37
N VAL A 26 10.76 3.60 -7.13
CA VAL A 26 11.78 2.68 -6.56
C VAL A 26 12.79 3.46 -5.73
N ILE A 27 13.32 4.57 -6.27
CA ILE A 27 14.26 5.44 -5.55
C ILE A 27 13.62 5.97 -4.26
N ARG A 28 12.37 6.46 -4.34
CA ARG A 28 11.63 6.95 -3.17
C ARG A 28 11.35 5.86 -2.13
N SER A 29 11.04 4.64 -2.57
CA SER A 29 10.79 3.50 -1.69
C SER A 29 12.03 3.14 -0.83
N ILE A 30 13.23 3.30 -1.39
CA ILE A 30 14.50 3.01 -0.69
C ILE A 30 14.91 4.16 0.25
N ILE A 31 14.82 5.41 -0.22
CA ILE A 31 15.29 6.60 0.53
C ILE A 31 14.30 7.03 1.63
N GLY A 32 13.06 6.53 1.62
CA GLY A 32 12.01 6.88 2.58
C GLY A 32 12.45 6.71 4.05
N PRO A 33 12.42 7.78 4.88
CA PRO A 33 12.86 7.73 6.27
C PRO A 33 11.82 7.05 7.19
N ARG A 34 10.52 7.15 6.86
CA ARG A 34 9.44 6.52 7.63
C ARG A 34 8.98 5.23 6.96
N SER A 35 8.67 4.20 7.76
CA SER A 35 8.08 2.95 7.27
C SER A 35 6.77 3.19 6.51
N THR A 36 5.97 4.17 6.94
CA THR A 36 4.74 4.58 6.26
C THR A 36 4.99 5.10 4.84
N ASP A 37 6.06 5.87 4.62
CA ASP A 37 6.41 6.38 3.28
C ASP A 37 6.81 5.25 2.34
N ARG A 38 7.47 4.22 2.87
CA ARG A 38 7.86 3.03 2.10
C ARG A 38 6.62 2.23 1.66
N ILE A 39 5.67 2.01 2.57
CA ILE A 39 4.41 1.30 2.25
C ILE A 39 3.62 2.06 1.18
N LEU A 40 3.49 3.39 1.31
CA LEU A 40 2.80 4.22 0.32
C LEU A 40 3.51 4.16 -1.05
N SER A 41 4.85 4.20 -1.05
CA SER A 41 5.63 4.12 -2.29
C SER A 41 5.47 2.78 -3.01
N VAL A 42 5.36 1.67 -2.27
CA VAL A 42 5.08 0.33 -2.84
C VAL A 42 3.69 0.26 -3.45
N ASN A 43 2.67 0.88 -2.83
CA ASN A 43 1.34 0.97 -3.43
C ASN A 43 1.37 1.70 -4.78
N MET A 44 2.05 2.85 -4.81
CA MET A 44 2.20 3.64 -6.03
C MET A 44 2.95 2.86 -7.12
N LEU A 45 4.01 2.15 -6.76
CA LEU A 45 4.74 1.26 -7.66
C LEU A 45 3.83 0.18 -8.27
N GLY A 46 2.98 -0.44 -7.46
CA GLY A 46 2.00 -1.42 -7.91
C GLY A 46 1.02 -0.84 -8.93
N THR A 47 0.43 0.32 -8.63
CA THR A 47 -0.52 0.99 -9.55
C THR A 47 0.09 1.36 -10.90
N MET A 48 1.35 1.85 -10.92
CA MET A 48 2.05 2.17 -12.16
C MET A 48 2.38 0.92 -12.98
N THR A 49 2.73 -0.18 -12.31
CA THR A 49 3.00 -1.46 -12.96
C THR A 49 1.73 -2.02 -13.61
N ILE A 50 0.59 -1.99 -12.91
CA ILE A 50 -0.71 -2.41 -13.44
C ILE A 50 -1.10 -1.57 -14.67
N ALA A 51 -0.92 -0.24 -14.59
CA ALA A 51 -1.17 0.66 -15.71
C ALA A 51 -0.29 0.35 -16.92
N ALA A 52 0.99 0.03 -16.69
CA ALA A 52 1.92 -0.34 -17.76
C ALA A 52 1.48 -1.64 -18.45
N ILE A 53 1.10 -2.68 -17.68
CA ILE A 53 0.61 -3.95 -18.24
C ILE A 53 -0.70 -3.74 -19.02
N ALA A 54 -1.61 -2.89 -18.52
CA ALA A 54 -2.86 -2.58 -19.20
C ALA A 54 -2.64 -1.88 -20.56
N ILE A 55 -1.72 -0.91 -20.62
CA ILE A 55 -1.34 -0.27 -21.90
C ILE A 55 -0.68 -1.29 -22.84
N LEU A 56 0.17 -2.17 -22.29
CA LEU A 56 0.84 -3.21 -23.07
C LEU A 56 -0.15 -4.22 -23.66
N SER A 57 -1.23 -4.54 -22.95
CA SER A 57 -2.32 -5.39 -23.46
C SER A 57 -2.95 -4.83 -24.73
N VAL A 58 -3.21 -3.52 -24.75
CA VAL A 58 -3.78 -2.84 -25.93
C VAL A 58 -2.73 -2.69 -27.04
N LEU A 59 -1.48 -2.44 -26.69
CA LEU A 59 -0.41 -2.25 -27.67
C LEU A 59 -0.03 -3.54 -28.42
N LEU A 60 -0.08 -4.68 -27.73
CA LEU A 60 0.24 -5.99 -28.31
C LEU A 60 -1.00 -6.69 -28.91
N ASP A 61 -2.20 -6.12 -28.73
CA ASP A 61 -3.49 -6.74 -29.08
C ASP A 61 -3.72 -8.11 -28.42
N GLU A 62 -3.12 -8.28 -27.23
CA GLU A 62 -3.13 -9.53 -26.49
C GLU A 62 -3.99 -9.38 -25.23
N GLY A 63 -5.20 -9.92 -25.28
CA GLY A 63 -6.19 -9.81 -24.21
C GLY A 63 -5.77 -10.50 -22.90
N TYR A 64 -4.92 -11.54 -22.96
CA TYR A 64 -4.46 -12.25 -21.76
C TYR A 64 -3.61 -11.36 -20.84
N LEU A 65 -2.99 -10.30 -21.37
CA LEU A 65 -2.25 -9.34 -20.56
C LEU A 65 -3.19 -8.54 -19.64
N ALA A 66 -4.45 -8.33 -20.03
CA ALA A 66 -5.46 -7.71 -19.18
C ALA A 66 -5.81 -8.58 -17.97
N ASP A 67 -5.89 -9.90 -18.15
CA ASP A 67 -6.11 -10.85 -17.05
C ASP A 67 -4.93 -10.81 -16.06
N VAL A 68 -3.70 -10.77 -16.58
CA VAL A 68 -2.50 -10.62 -15.76
C VAL A 68 -2.52 -9.28 -15.02
N ALA A 69 -2.93 -8.18 -15.66
CA ALA A 69 -3.06 -6.88 -15.02
C ALA A 69 -4.08 -6.89 -13.87
N LEU A 70 -5.22 -7.57 -14.07
CA LEU A 70 -6.25 -7.71 -13.05
C LEU A 70 -5.74 -8.53 -11.85
N ILE A 71 -5.07 -9.66 -12.11
CA ILE A 71 -4.44 -10.46 -11.05
C ILE A 71 -3.40 -9.62 -10.28
N TYR A 72 -2.57 -8.85 -10.99
CA TYR A 72 -1.61 -7.94 -10.37
C TYR A 72 -2.29 -6.86 -9.52
N ALA A 73 -3.44 -6.34 -9.97
CA ALA A 73 -4.23 -5.38 -9.21
C ALA A 73 -4.75 -5.95 -7.90
N MET A 74 -5.28 -7.18 -7.93
CA MET A 74 -5.74 -7.87 -6.72
C MET A 74 -4.58 -8.15 -5.76
N ILE A 75 -3.46 -8.66 -6.27
CA ILE A 75 -2.28 -8.97 -5.44
C ILE A 75 -1.69 -7.70 -4.83
N SER A 76 -1.52 -6.63 -5.64
CA SER A 76 -0.95 -5.35 -5.17
C SER A 76 -1.79 -4.73 -4.06
N PHE A 77 -3.12 -4.78 -4.19
CA PHE A 77 -4.02 -4.26 -3.17
C PHE A 77 -3.93 -5.07 -1.87
N VAL A 78 -3.96 -6.40 -1.96
CA VAL A 78 -3.82 -7.30 -0.80
C VAL A 78 -2.47 -7.10 -0.10
N ALA A 79 -1.37 -6.96 -0.86
CA ALA A 79 -0.04 -6.75 -0.29
C ALA A 79 0.04 -5.49 0.59
N VAL A 80 -0.58 -4.39 0.15
CA VAL A 80 -0.62 -3.14 0.93
C VAL A 80 -1.50 -3.26 2.17
N LEU A 81 -2.64 -3.94 2.08
CA LEU A 81 -3.49 -4.19 3.25
C LEU A 81 -2.78 -5.06 4.28
N MET A 82 -2.05 -6.08 3.83
CA MET A 82 -1.22 -6.94 4.68
C MET A 82 -0.09 -6.15 5.35
N MET A 83 0.60 -5.27 4.61
CA MET A 83 1.60 -4.41 5.22
C MET A 83 0.98 -3.46 6.23
N ALA A 84 -0.15 -2.82 5.92
CA ALA A 84 -0.81 -1.88 6.84
C ALA A 84 -1.28 -2.57 8.13
N SER A 85 -1.79 -3.81 8.04
CA SER A 85 -2.26 -4.56 9.22
C SER A 85 -1.13 -4.86 10.20
N MET A 86 0.12 -5.01 9.74
CA MET A 86 1.29 -5.20 10.60
C MET A 86 1.62 -3.98 11.46
N PHE A 87 1.21 -2.77 11.05
CA PHE A 87 1.47 -1.54 11.82
C PHE A 87 0.36 -1.19 12.80
N VAL A 88 -0.79 -1.86 12.76
CA VAL A 88 -1.87 -1.64 13.73
C VAL A 88 -1.55 -2.43 14.99
N PRO A 89 -1.27 -1.78 16.14
CA PRO A 89 -1.01 -2.49 17.38
C PRO A 89 -2.25 -3.29 17.80
N SER A 90 -2.02 -4.56 18.16
CA SER A 90 -3.10 -5.42 18.68
C SER A 90 -3.68 -4.83 19.96
N LYS A 91 -5.01 -4.82 20.07
CA LYS A 91 -5.69 -4.33 21.27
C LYS A 91 -5.19 -5.11 22.50
N PRO A 92 -4.94 -4.46 23.65
CA PRO A 92 -4.60 -5.16 24.89
C PRO A 92 -5.64 -6.23 25.16
N LYS A 93 -5.19 -7.47 25.37
CA LYS A 93 -6.06 -8.56 25.82
C LYS A 93 -6.65 -8.13 27.16
N ALA A 94 -7.97 -8.02 27.24
CA ALA A 94 -8.64 -7.70 28.50
C ALA A 94 -8.22 -8.73 29.56
N PRO A 95 -8.00 -8.34 30.83
CA PRO A 95 -7.71 -9.27 31.90
C PRO A 95 -8.74 -10.40 31.86
N THR A 96 -8.27 -11.64 31.68
CA THR A 96 -9.15 -12.78 31.87
C THR A 96 -9.52 -12.77 33.34
N LEU A 97 -10.81 -12.51 33.62
CA LEU A 97 -11.35 -12.73 34.95
C LEU A 97 -11.41 -14.25 35.10
N ASP A 98 -10.35 -14.80 35.67
CA ASP A 98 -10.30 -16.20 36.06
C ASP A 98 -11.46 -16.40 37.04
N PRO A 99 -12.41 -17.32 36.79
CA PRO A 99 -13.63 -17.47 37.58
C PRO A 99 -13.36 -17.84 39.05
N ASP A 100 -12.10 -18.16 39.37
CA ASP A 100 -11.63 -18.52 40.69
C ASP A 100 -11.15 -17.29 41.50
N THR A 101 -11.15 -16.09 40.91
CA THR A 101 -10.79 -14.82 41.59
C THR A 101 -12.03 -14.18 42.20
N GLU A 102 -12.73 -14.93 43.05
CA GLU A 102 -13.74 -14.37 43.94
C GLU A 102 -13.01 -13.78 45.15
N ASN A 103 -12.75 -12.47 45.10
CA ASN A 103 -12.45 -11.60 46.25
C ASN A 103 -11.02 -11.65 46.88
N SER A 104 -10.11 -10.79 46.39
CA SER A 104 -9.24 -9.94 47.22
C SER A 104 -8.49 -8.95 46.30
N ASP A 105 -8.86 -7.67 46.37
CA ASP A 105 -7.99 -6.52 46.08
C ASP A 105 -7.24 -6.45 44.74
N ALA A 106 -7.89 -5.90 43.71
CA ALA A 106 -7.31 -4.87 42.82
C ALA A 106 -8.33 -4.46 41.74
N VAL A 107 -9.04 -3.35 41.95
CA VAL A 107 -9.45 -2.54 40.80
C VAL A 107 -8.17 -1.82 40.36
N PRO A 108 -7.57 -2.12 39.21
CA PRO A 108 -6.43 -1.34 38.76
C PRO A 108 -6.94 0.07 38.48
N GLU A 109 -6.45 1.06 39.23
CA GLU A 109 -6.69 2.46 38.91
C GLU A 109 -6.26 2.70 37.48
N MET A 110 -7.21 3.07 36.60
CA MET A 110 -6.86 3.50 35.25
C MET A 110 -5.96 4.74 35.41
N PRO A 111 -4.76 4.77 34.81
CA PRO A 111 -3.97 5.98 34.77
C PRO A 111 -4.78 7.01 34.00
N THR A 112 -5.33 7.97 34.74
CA THR A 112 -5.93 9.18 34.18
C THR A 112 -4.89 9.80 33.26
N ALA A 113 -5.30 10.11 32.02
CA ALA A 113 -4.48 10.81 31.06
C ALA A 113 -4.14 12.20 31.62
N LYS A 114 -3.09 12.26 32.44
CA LYS A 114 -2.50 13.49 32.94
C LYS A 114 -1.54 13.98 31.87
N GLY A 115 -1.79 15.20 31.42
CA GLY A 115 -1.32 15.73 30.15
C GLY A 115 0.18 15.78 29.97
N GLU A 116 0.57 15.64 28.71
CA GLU A 116 1.79 16.20 28.14
C GLU A 116 1.39 17.21 27.06
N THR A 117 0.94 18.38 27.52
CA THR A 117 1.24 19.64 26.85
C THR A 117 2.48 20.21 27.54
N LYS A 118 3.65 20.04 26.92
CA LYS A 118 4.96 20.69 27.13
C LYS A 118 6.03 19.67 26.67
N ASP A 119 6.99 19.94 25.79
CA ASP A 119 7.74 21.16 25.51
C ASP A 119 8.39 21.09 24.10
N VAL A 120 8.66 22.29 23.56
CA VAL A 120 9.59 22.71 22.48
C VAL A 120 9.31 22.33 21.03
#